data_AF-S8FCC9-F1
#
_entry.id   AF-S8FCC9-F1
#
_cell.length_a   1.000
_cell.length_b   1.000
_cell.length_c   1.000
_cell.angle_alpha   90.00
_cell.angle_beta   90.00
_cell.angle_gamma   90.00
#
_symmetry.space_group_name_H-M   'P 1'
#
loop_
_entity.id
_entity.type
_entity.pdbx_description
1 polymer ?
#
loop_
_entity_poly.entity_id
_entity_poly.type
_entity_poly.pdbx_seq_one_letter_code
_entity_poly.pdbx_strand_id
1 'polypeptide(L)'
;MLSRSARKLETALLSCSRQSLPRPARLYSTPTKRVNAPAHATASAPSPDAFPPYMSPEGNSWQHQMEDFLRRQTPYTILPTPSPAAKQKELQAMLITDSATQDLISIVGACLHNLYDVPRAKQVFDDLRES
;
A
#
# COMPACT_ATOMS: atom_id res chain seq x y z
N MET A 1 -47.14 -44.64 10.04
CA MET A 1 -46.30 -44.61 8.82
C MET A 1 -45.12 -43.68 9.04
N LEU A 2 -43.93 -44.26 9.01
CA LEU A 2 -42.61 -43.71 8.64
C LEU A 2 -42.24 -42.26 9.01
N SER A 3 -41.46 -42.17 10.10
CA SER A 3 -40.25 -41.35 10.30
C SER A 3 -39.79 -40.43 9.16
N ARG A 4 -39.51 -39.16 9.50
CA ARG A 4 -38.25 -38.51 9.10
C ARG A 4 -37.79 -37.49 10.14
N SER A 5 -36.75 -37.88 10.86
CA SER A 5 -35.86 -37.07 11.68
C SER A 5 -35.21 -35.95 10.83
N ALA A 6 -35.40 -34.70 11.23
CA ALA A 6 -34.47 -33.62 10.88
C ALA A 6 -33.48 -33.48 12.03
N ARG A 7 -32.21 -33.63 11.67
CA ARG A 7 -31.09 -33.82 12.59
C ARG A 7 -30.72 -32.49 13.26
N LYS A 8 -30.45 -32.60 14.57
CA LYS A 8 -29.71 -31.69 15.46
C LYS A 8 -28.87 -30.61 14.76
N LEU A 9 -29.21 -29.35 15.00
CA LEU A 9 -28.29 -28.21 14.94
C LEU A 9 -27.88 -27.86 16.38
N GLU A 10 -27.10 -28.75 16.98
CA GLU A 10 -26.43 -28.49 18.25
C GLU A 10 -24.93 -28.57 17.97
N THR A 11 -24.28 -27.42 17.81
CA THR A 11 -22.84 -27.22 18.10
C THR A 11 -22.60 -25.71 18.23
N ALA A 12 -23.39 -25.08 19.08
CA ALA A 12 -23.01 -23.83 19.70
C ALA A 12 -21.91 -24.13 20.74
N LEU A 13 -20.79 -23.43 20.61
CA LEU A 13 -19.96 -22.96 21.73
C LEU A 13 -19.39 -24.00 22.69
N LEU A 14 -18.44 -24.84 22.27
CA LEU A 14 -17.50 -25.46 23.21
C LEU A 14 -16.11 -25.66 22.59
N SER A 15 -15.31 -24.60 22.58
CA SER A 15 -13.85 -24.75 22.64
C SER A 15 -13.19 -23.52 23.29
N CYS A 16 -13.56 -23.26 24.54
CA CYS A 16 -12.65 -22.59 25.48
C CYS A 16 -11.95 -23.68 26.27
N SER A 17 -11.07 -24.44 25.60
CA SER A 17 -10.08 -25.23 26.30
C SER A 17 -9.09 -24.25 26.91
N ARG A 18 -9.14 -24.13 28.25
CA ARG A 18 -8.14 -23.43 29.05
C ARG A 18 -6.81 -24.17 28.93
N GLN A 19 -6.09 -23.91 27.84
CA GLN A 19 -4.74 -24.43 27.64
C GLN A 19 -3.75 -23.46 28.31
N SER A 20 -3.51 -23.68 29.61
CA SER A 20 -2.37 -23.10 30.31
C SER A 20 -1.07 -23.75 29.82
N LEU A 21 -0.54 -23.24 28.71
CA LEU A 21 0.83 -23.54 28.28
C LEU A 21 1.59 -22.23 28.04
N PRO A 22 2.77 -22.03 28.66
CA PRO A 22 3.57 -20.84 28.48
C PRO A 22 4.47 -21.03 27.26
N ARG A 23 4.02 -20.63 26.05
CA ARG A 23 4.91 -20.39 24.90
C ARG A 23 4.39 -19.24 24.05
N PRO A 24 5.27 -18.33 23.57
CA PRO A 24 4.85 -17.20 22.76
C PRO A 24 4.29 -17.73 21.44
N ALA A 25 2.99 -17.53 21.23
CA ALA A 25 2.37 -17.71 19.93
C ALA A 25 2.95 -16.62 19.01
N ARG A 26 4.04 -16.96 18.32
CA ARG A 26 4.51 -16.25 17.12
C ARG A 26 3.38 -16.33 16.12
N LEU A 27 2.51 -15.33 16.16
CA LEU A 27 1.52 -15.03 15.13
C LEU A 27 2.26 -14.55 13.88
N TYR A 28 2.97 -15.46 13.22
CA TYR A 28 3.24 -15.29 11.80
C TYR A 28 1.90 -15.48 11.10
N SER A 29 1.29 -14.40 10.66
CA SER A 29 0.16 -14.44 9.75
C SER A 29 0.63 -15.11 8.45
N THR A 30 0.45 -16.43 8.34
CA THR A 30 0.58 -17.12 7.07
C THR A 30 -0.70 -16.84 6.28
N PRO A 31 -0.64 -16.14 5.14
CA PRO A 31 -1.82 -15.91 4.33
C PRO A 31 -2.31 -17.26 3.78
N THR A 32 -3.34 -17.83 4.42
CA THR A 32 -3.92 -19.12 4.01
C THR A 32 -4.94 -18.94 2.86
N LYS A 33 -5.19 -17.69 2.44
CA LYS A 33 -6.14 -17.40 1.36
C LYS A 33 -5.38 -17.18 0.06
N ARG A 34 -5.55 -18.11 -0.90
CA ARG A 34 -5.16 -17.86 -2.29
C ARG A 34 -5.94 -16.65 -2.78
N VAL A 35 -5.23 -15.56 -3.07
CA VAL A 35 -5.79 -14.38 -3.72
C VAL A 35 -6.01 -14.74 -5.19
N ASN A 36 -7.19 -15.28 -5.48
CA ASN A 36 -7.69 -15.39 -6.85
C ASN A 36 -8.17 -14.00 -7.26
N ALA A 37 -7.24 -13.07 -7.50
CA ALA A 37 -7.58 -11.82 -8.15
C ALA A 37 -7.89 -12.15 -9.62
N PRO A 38 -9.08 -11.79 -10.16
CA PRO A 38 -9.35 -11.95 -11.58
C PRO A 38 -8.33 -11.11 -12.35
N ALA A 39 -7.58 -11.76 -13.23
CA ALA A 39 -6.67 -11.09 -14.15
C ALA A 39 -7.52 -10.33 -15.19
N HIS A 40 -7.77 -9.05 -14.95
CA HIS A 40 -8.48 -8.15 -15.87
C HIS A 40 -7.68 -7.85 -17.17
N ALA A 41 -6.54 -8.51 -17.39
CA ALA A 41 -5.66 -8.28 -18.54
C ALA A 41 -6.16 -8.88 -19.87
N THR A 42 -7.34 -9.51 -19.93
CA THR A 42 -7.92 -10.05 -21.16
C THR A 42 -8.99 -9.16 -21.80
N ALA A 43 -9.12 -7.90 -21.36
CA ALA A 43 -10.01 -6.95 -22.04
C ALA A 43 -9.56 -6.78 -23.50
N SER A 44 -10.48 -7.04 -24.44
CA SER A 44 -10.30 -6.72 -25.87
C SER A 44 -9.89 -5.26 -25.99
N ALA A 45 -8.81 -4.99 -26.72
CA ALA A 45 -8.44 -3.62 -27.08
C ALA A 45 -9.66 -2.96 -27.78
N PRO A 46 -10.00 -1.71 -27.44
CA PRO A 46 -11.06 -0.98 -28.11
C PRO A 46 -10.75 -0.85 -29.61
N SER A 47 -11.76 -1.00 -30.45
CA SER A 47 -11.59 -0.81 -31.89
C SER A 47 -11.11 0.61 -32.20
N PRO A 48 -10.26 0.80 -33.21
CA PRO A 48 -9.72 2.12 -33.57
C PRO A 48 -10.80 3.16 -33.95
N ASP A 49 -12.03 2.72 -34.20
CA ASP A 49 -13.17 3.59 -34.53
C ASP A 49 -13.92 4.12 -33.28
N ALA A 50 -13.56 3.67 -32.07
CA ALA A 50 -14.24 4.05 -30.82
C ALA A 50 -13.66 5.32 -30.15
N PHE A 51 -12.70 5.99 -30.79
CA PHE A 51 -12.08 7.20 -30.23
C PHE A 51 -12.89 8.46 -30.62
N PRO A 52 -13.06 9.41 -29.69
CA PRO A 52 -13.79 10.64 -29.96
C PRO A 52 -13.05 11.52 -30.99
N PRO A 53 -13.75 12.38 -31.76
CA PRO A 53 -13.19 13.10 -32.93
C PRO A 53 -11.97 13.99 -32.65
N TYR A 54 -11.77 14.40 -31.39
CA TYR A 54 -10.59 15.18 -30.97
C TYR A 54 -9.35 14.32 -30.71
N MET A 55 -9.51 12.99 -30.63
CA MET A 55 -8.42 12.01 -30.65
C MET A 55 -8.20 11.55 -32.09
N SER A 56 -7.76 12.46 -32.95
CA SER A 56 -7.38 12.10 -34.32
C SER A 56 -6.22 11.10 -34.29
N PRO A 57 -6.30 9.99 -35.05
CA PRO A 57 -5.23 9.02 -35.18
C PRO A 57 -4.16 9.54 -36.16
N GLU A 58 -3.59 10.73 -35.89
CA GLU A 58 -2.34 11.16 -36.51
C GLU A 58 -1.20 10.32 -35.92
N GLY A 59 -1.23 9.05 -36.29
CA GLY A 59 -0.62 7.94 -35.58
C GLY A 59 0.74 7.57 -36.13
N ASN A 60 1.67 8.52 -36.16
CA ASN A 60 3.10 8.20 -36.31
C ASN A 60 4.02 8.95 -35.32
N SER A 61 3.61 10.11 -34.80
CA SER A 61 4.47 10.90 -33.90
C SER A 61 4.55 10.29 -32.49
N TRP A 62 3.43 9.81 -31.95
CA TRP A 62 3.36 9.23 -30.62
C TRP A 62 4.02 7.86 -30.53
N GLN A 63 3.93 7.02 -31.57
CA GLN A 63 4.64 5.72 -31.56
C GLN A 63 6.15 5.93 -31.56
N HIS A 64 6.68 6.86 -32.37
CA HIS A 64 8.11 7.16 -32.35
C HIS A 64 8.56 7.79 -31.03
N GLN A 65 7.78 8.71 -30.45
CA GLN A 65 8.09 9.26 -29.11
C GLN A 65 8.02 8.21 -28.01
N MET A 66 7.08 7.26 -28.10
CA MET A 66 6.96 6.14 -27.16
C MET A 66 8.13 5.18 -27.30
N GLU A 67 8.50 4.80 -28.51
CA GLU A 67 9.66 3.95 -28.78
C GLU A 67 10.96 4.61 -28.30
N ASP A 68 11.14 5.91 -28.55
CA ASP A 68 12.27 6.68 -28.05
C ASP A 68 12.26 6.76 -26.52
N PHE A 69 11.10 6.94 -25.89
CA PHE A 69 10.96 6.96 -24.44
C PHE A 69 11.31 5.61 -23.81
N LEU A 70 10.85 4.50 -24.40
CA LEU A 70 11.15 3.14 -23.92
C LEU A 70 12.62 2.75 -24.15
N ARG A 71 13.26 3.29 -25.20
CA ARG A 71 14.70 3.09 -25.49
C ARG A 71 15.61 3.96 -24.62
N ARG A 72 15.12 5.05 -24.04
CA ARG A 72 15.91 5.87 -23.11
C ARG A 72 16.29 5.04 -21.90
N GLN A 73 17.59 4.91 -21.66
CA GLN A 73 18.07 4.47 -20.36
C GLN A 73 17.68 5.52 -19.33
N THR A 74 16.68 5.19 -18.50
CA THR A 74 16.31 6.07 -17.40
C THR A 74 17.45 6.00 -16.38
N PRO A 75 18.14 7.11 -16.06
CA PRO A 75 19.18 7.10 -15.04
C PRO A 75 18.53 6.83 -13.69
N TYR A 76 18.70 5.61 -13.17
CA TYR A 76 18.22 5.26 -11.84
C TYR A 76 19.27 5.67 -10.81
N THR A 77 18.85 6.45 -9.83
CA THR A 77 19.67 6.70 -8.65
C THR A 77 19.41 5.58 -7.65
N ILE A 78 20.38 4.70 -7.47
CA ILE A 78 20.29 3.62 -6.47
C ILE A 78 20.55 4.24 -5.11
N LEU A 79 19.49 4.39 -4.31
CA LEU A 79 19.64 4.80 -2.92
C LEU A 79 20.12 3.59 -2.09
N PRO A 80 21.21 3.71 -1.32
CA PRO A 80 21.68 2.63 -0.48
C PRO A 80 20.65 2.34 0.62
N THR A 81 20.39 1.06 0.88
CA THR A 81 19.53 0.64 1.99
C THR A 81 20.17 1.10 3.30
N PRO A 82 19.44 1.79 4.20
CA PRO A 82 19.99 2.18 5.50
C PRO A 82 20.43 0.94 6.28
N SER A 83 21.71 0.87 6.62
CA SER A 83 22.22 -0.16 7.53
C SER A 83 21.90 0.24 8.97
N PRO A 84 21.32 -0.66 9.80
CA PRO A 84 20.93 -0.35 11.18
C PRO A 84 22.12 -0.12 12.13
N ALA A 85 23.34 -0.47 11.72
CA ALA A 85 24.53 -0.42 12.56
C ALA A 85 25.57 0.63 12.11
N ALA A 86 25.41 1.22 10.92
CA ALA A 86 26.43 2.09 10.34
C ALA A 86 26.27 3.52 10.86
N LYS A 87 27.36 4.06 11.42
CA LYS A 87 27.50 5.46 11.88
C LYS A 87 27.53 6.48 10.74
N GLN A 88 26.86 6.25 9.62
CA GLN A 88 26.74 7.19 8.50
C GLN A 88 25.63 8.20 8.79
N LYS A 89 25.79 8.95 9.89
CA LYS A 89 24.74 9.82 10.41
C LYS A 89 24.45 11.00 9.48
N GLU A 90 25.46 11.55 8.80
CA GLU A 90 25.30 12.74 7.95
C GLU A 90 24.56 12.47 6.64
N LEU A 91 24.98 11.46 5.86
CA LEU A 91 24.29 11.14 4.59
C LEU A 91 22.91 10.53 4.85
N GLN A 92 22.75 9.70 5.89
CA GLN A 92 21.44 9.15 6.24
C GLN A 92 20.50 10.23 6.77
N ALA A 93 20.96 11.19 7.59
CA ALA A 93 20.10 12.28 8.04
C ALA A 93 19.60 13.18 6.90
N MET A 94 20.39 13.33 5.82
CA MET A 94 19.93 14.05 4.63
C MET A 94 18.93 13.26 3.78
N LEU A 95 19.08 11.94 3.70
CA LEU A 95 18.31 11.10 2.78
C LEU A 95 17.09 10.46 3.45
N ILE A 96 17.11 10.29 4.76
CA ILE A 96 16.17 9.49 5.54
C ILE A 96 15.73 10.32 6.72
N THR A 97 14.42 10.57 6.79
CA THR A 97 13.79 11.24 7.92
C THR A 97 13.88 10.36 9.17
N ASP A 98 14.25 10.97 10.30
CA ASP A 98 14.24 10.31 11.59
C ASP A 98 12.82 9.81 11.93
N SER A 99 12.73 8.67 12.63
CA SER A 99 11.45 8.08 13.05
C SER A 99 10.54 9.07 13.78
N ALA A 100 11.10 9.94 14.63
CA ALA A 100 10.34 10.94 15.36
C ALA A 100 9.75 12.03 14.44
N THR A 101 10.51 12.48 13.45
CA THR A 101 10.03 13.46 12.46
C THR A 101 8.93 12.87 11.57
N GLN A 102 9.05 11.59 11.21
CA GLN A 102 8.04 10.86 10.45
C GLN A 102 6.72 10.73 11.23
N ASP A 103 6.78 10.47 12.53
CA ASP A 103 5.60 10.42 13.38
C ASP A 103 4.89 11.79 13.45
N LEU A 104 5.64 12.88 13.61
CA LEU A 104 5.09 14.24 13.63
C LEU A 104 4.44 14.61 12.28
N ILE A 105 5.05 14.26 11.15
CA ILE A 105 4.44 14.44 9.82
C ILE A 105 3.16 13.62 9.69
N SER A 106 3.14 12.41 10.25
CA SER A 106 1.95 11.56 10.25
C SER A 106 0.81 12.18 11.06
N ILE A 107 1.11 12.82 12.20
CA ILE A 107 0.14 13.58 13.00
C ILE A 107 -0.41 14.77 12.21
N VAL A 108 0.45 15.54 11.51
CA VAL A 108 0.03 16.64 10.64
C VAL A 108 -0.93 16.13 9.57
N GLY A 109 -0.61 15.01 8.90
CA GLY A 109 -1.49 14.39 7.92
C GLY A 109 -2.84 13.96 8.49
N ALA A 110 -2.85 13.40 9.70
CA ALA A 110 -4.08 13.01 10.38
C ALA A 110 -4.95 14.23 10.76
N CYS A 111 -4.35 15.33 11.20
CA CYS A 111 -5.06 16.58 11.50
C CYS A 111 -5.66 17.23 10.24
N LEU A 112 -5.00 17.11 9.10
CA LEU A 112 -5.47 17.62 7.80
C LEU A 112 -6.48 16.70 7.12
N HIS A 113 -6.65 15.46 7.60
CA HIS A 113 -7.65 14.55 7.08
C HIS A 113 -9.06 15.12 7.31
N ASN A 114 -9.79 15.40 6.22
CA ASN A 114 -11.07 16.11 6.23
C ASN A 114 -11.03 17.51 6.89
N LEU A 115 -9.85 18.15 6.96
CA LEU A 115 -9.65 19.48 7.56
C LEU A 115 -10.13 19.56 9.01
N TYR A 116 -10.04 18.47 9.77
CA TYR A 116 -10.58 18.37 11.12
C TYR A 116 -9.92 19.35 12.10
N ASP A 117 -8.59 19.52 12.03
CA ASP A 117 -7.84 20.38 12.94
C ASP A 117 -6.64 21.04 12.24
N VAL A 118 -6.95 22.02 11.38
CA VAL A 118 -5.95 22.81 10.65
C VAL A 118 -5.04 23.65 11.57
N PRO A 119 -5.54 24.32 12.63
CA PRO A 119 -4.69 25.12 13.52
C PRO A 119 -3.60 24.29 14.21
N ARG A 120 -3.94 23.09 14.69
CA ARG A 120 -2.97 22.19 15.32
C ARG A 120 -1.96 21.64 14.32
N ALA A 121 -2.41 21.29 13.11
CA ALA A 121 -1.51 20.88 12.04
C ALA A 121 -0.46 21.96 11.73
N LYS A 122 -0.89 23.23 11.70
CA LYS A 122 -0.01 24.38 11.51
C LYS A 122 1.01 24.49 12.65
N GLN A 123 0.56 24.43 13.90
CA GLN A 123 1.46 24.54 15.06
C GLN A 123 2.54 23.45 15.04
N VAL A 124 2.15 22.19 14.86
CA VAL A 124 3.11 21.06 14.81
C VAL A 124 4.09 21.22 13.65
N PHE A 125 3.64 21.76 12.52
CA PHE A 125 4.49 22.02 11.37
C PHE A 125 5.48 23.17 11.62
N ASP A 126 5.03 24.24 12.28
CA ASP A 126 5.89 25.38 12.65
C ASP A 126 6.95 24.92 13.68
N ASP A 127 6.56 24.13 14.69
CA ASP A 127 7.47 23.54 15.68
C ASP A 127 8.56 22.66 15.00
N LEU A 128 8.18 21.88 13.99
CA LEU A 128 9.11 21.05 13.20
C LEU A 128 10.11 21.87 12.37
N ARG A 129 9.82 23.12 12.05
CA ARG A 129 10.72 24.00 11.28
C ARG A 129 11.73 24.71 12.18
N GLU A 130 11.43 24.84 13.46
CA GLU A 130 12.28 25.50 14.44
C GLU A 130 13.28 24.54 15.11
N SER A 131 13.06 23.22 15.01
CA SER A 131 13.96 22.16 15.49
C SER A 131 15.10 21.83 14.53
#